data_AF-A0A963PHE3-F1
#
_entry.id   AF-A0A963PHE3-F1
#
_cell.length_a   1.000
_cell.length_b   1.000
_cell.length_c   1.000
_cell.angle_alpha   90.00
_cell.angle_beta   90.00
_cell.angle_gamma   90.00
#
_symmetry.space_group_name_H-M   'P 1'
#
loop_
_entity.id
_entity.type
_entity.pdbx_description
1 polymer ?
#
loop_
_entity_poly.entity_id
_entity_poly.type
_entity_poly.pdbx_seq_one_letter_code
_entity_poly.pdbx_strand_id
1 'polypeptide(L)'
;MSFAPLQNDTFLRACLRQSTDHTPVWLMRQAGRYLPEYCATRAKAGSFMGLATNVDYATEVTLQPLERYALDAAILFSDILTVPDAMGLGLSFQQGEG
;
A
#
# COMPACT_ATOMS: atom_id res chain seq x y z
N MET A 1 1.36 11.68 -20.36
CA MET A 1 1.96 12.51 -19.30
C MET A 1 3.28 11.88 -18.91
N SER A 2 4.35 12.67 -18.76
CA SER A 2 5.62 12.21 -18.19
C SER A 2 5.53 12.38 -16.68
N PHE A 3 5.76 11.32 -15.90
CA PHE A 3 5.96 11.46 -14.46
C PHE A 3 7.31 12.12 -14.17
N ALA A 4 7.45 12.70 -12.98
CA ALA A 4 8.75 13.18 -12.50
C ALA A 4 9.73 12.00 -12.41
N PRO A 5 11.05 12.25 -12.59
CA PRO A 5 12.05 11.22 -12.39
C PRO A 5 12.03 10.70 -10.95
N LEU A 6 12.30 9.39 -10.77
CA LEU A 6 12.38 8.77 -9.46
C LEU A 6 13.58 9.31 -8.69
N GLN A 7 13.37 9.67 -7.42
CA GLN A 7 14.45 10.12 -6.53
C GLN A 7 15.23 8.93 -5.94
N ASN A 8 14.56 7.79 -5.75
CA ASN A 8 15.17 6.52 -5.35
C ASN A 8 14.73 5.43 -6.34
N ASP A 9 15.67 4.88 -7.10
CA ASP A 9 15.45 3.80 -8.06
C ASP A 9 16.08 2.46 -7.60
N THR A 10 16.60 2.39 -6.37
CA THR A 10 17.42 1.28 -5.86
C THR A 10 16.67 -0.05 -5.93
N PHE A 11 15.37 -0.05 -5.60
CA PHE A 11 14.52 -1.23 -5.73
C PHE A 11 14.44 -1.73 -7.19
N LEU A 12 14.24 -0.83 -8.16
CA LEU A 12 14.15 -1.18 -9.58
C LEU A 12 15.49 -1.70 -10.11
N ARG A 13 16.60 -1.03 -9.77
CA ARG A 13 17.95 -1.48 -10.13
C ARG A 13 18.23 -2.88 -9.62
N ALA A 14 17.91 -3.15 -8.34
CA ALA A 14 18.07 -4.48 -7.77
C ALA A 14 17.21 -5.54 -8.49
N CYS A 15 15.94 -5.24 -8.79
CA CYS A 15 15.08 -6.14 -9.58
C CYS A 15 15.64 -6.44 -10.97
N LEU A 16 16.30 -5.46 -11.58
CA LEU A 16 16.98 -5.59 -12.88
C LEU A 16 18.40 -6.18 -12.78
N ARG A 17 18.82 -6.63 -11.59
CA ARG A 17 20.16 -7.19 -11.31
C ARG A 17 21.31 -6.23 -11.62
N GLN A 18 21.07 -4.94 -11.46
CA GLN A 18 22.09 -3.90 -11.56
C GLN A 18 22.76 -3.68 -10.21
N SER A 19 23.95 -3.07 -10.22
CA SER A 19 24.66 -2.70 -9.00
C SER A 19 23.90 -1.64 -8.21
N THR A 20 23.85 -1.78 -6.88
CA THR A 20 23.23 -0.86 -5.92
C THR A 20 24.17 -0.59 -4.75
N ASP A 21 24.05 0.60 -4.14
CA ASP A 21 24.89 1.02 -3.01
C ASP A 21 24.51 0.31 -1.70
N HIS A 22 23.24 -0.10 -1.59
CA HIS A 22 22.69 -0.93 -0.52
C HIS A 22 21.68 -1.94 -1.07
N THR A 23 21.34 -2.94 -0.27
CA THR A 23 20.23 -3.85 -0.57
C THR A 23 18.91 -3.15 -0.26
N PRO A 24 18.00 -2.98 -1.24
CA PRO A 24 16.75 -2.26 -1.01
C PRO A 24 15.79 -3.07 -0.13
N VAL A 25 15.01 -2.38 0.72
CA VAL A 25 14.06 -2.98 1.65
C VAL A 25 12.66 -2.39 1.49
N TRP A 26 11.67 -3.27 1.49
CA TRP A 26 10.25 -2.99 1.66
C TRP A 26 9.60 -4.18 2.37
N LEU A 27 8.40 -4.01 2.91
CA LEU A 27 7.73 -5.05 3.69
C LEU A 27 6.35 -5.35 3.10
N MET A 28 6.03 -6.65 2.95
CA MET A 28 4.65 -7.05 2.66
C MET A 28 3.75 -6.60 3.81
N ARG A 29 2.60 -5.98 3.47
CA ARG A 29 1.66 -5.39 4.43
C ARG A 29 2.28 -4.27 5.29
N GLN A 30 3.21 -3.49 4.73
CA GLN A 30 3.78 -2.31 5.39
C GLN A 30 2.74 -1.26 5.80
N ALA A 31 1.65 -1.11 5.04
CA ALA A 31 0.49 -0.32 5.46
C ALA A 31 -0.50 -1.21 6.21
N GLY A 32 -0.54 -1.13 7.55
CA GLY A 32 -1.38 -2.02 8.34
C GLY A 32 -1.56 -1.63 9.80
N ARG A 33 -2.35 -2.45 10.51
CA ARG A 33 -2.81 -2.23 11.90
C ARG A 33 -1.72 -2.01 12.95
N TYR A 34 -0.46 -2.31 12.64
CA TYR A 34 0.66 -2.03 13.54
C TYR A 34 1.02 -0.54 13.60
N LEU A 35 0.55 0.25 12.61
CA LEU A 35 0.69 1.70 12.58
C LEU A 35 -0.56 2.36 13.21
N PRO A 36 -0.42 3.20 14.26
CA PRO A 36 -1.53 3.94 14.83
C PRO A 36 -2.17 4.91 13.82
N GLU A 37 -1.37 5.53 12.95
CA GLU A 37 -1.82 6.40 11.86
C GLU A 37 -2.71 5.64 10.85
N TYR A 38 -2.37 4.41 10.50
CA TYR A 38 -3.21 3.55 9.67
C TYR A 38 -4.55 3.26 10.34
N CYS A 39 -4.53 2.92 11.64
CA CYS A 39 -5.75 2.65 12.40
C CYS A 39 -6.67 3.88 12.44
N ALA A 40 -6.10 5.08 12.55
CA ALA A 40 -6.86 6.33 12.53
C ALA A 40 -7.52 6.58 11.17
N THR A 41 -6.79 6.42 10.05
CA THR A 41 -7.36 6.58 8.70
C THR A 41 -8.42 5.52 8.42
N ARG A 42 -8.18 4.27 8.82
CA ARG A 42 -9.18 3.18 8.71
C ARG A 42 -10.45 3.48 9.49
N ALA A 43 -10.35 4.05 10.70
CA ALA A 43 -11.52 4.43 11.48
C ALA A 43 -12.36 5.51 10.78
N LYS A 44 -11.72 6.47 10.10
CA LYS A 44 -12.40 7.49 9.29
C LYS A 44 -13.08 6.89 8.04
N ALA A 45 -12.44 5.92 7.39
CA ALA A 45 -12.97 5.26 6.20
C ALA A 45 -14.17 4.34 6.50
N GLY A 46 -14.40 3.98 7.76
CA GLY A 46 -15.56 3.21 8.24
C GLY A 46 -15.55 1.72 7.90
N SER A 47 -14.99 1.34 6.76
CA SER A 47 -14.83 -0.06 6.34
C SER A 47 -13.50 -0.28 5.60
N PHE A 48 -13.06 -1.52 5.51
CA PHE A 48 -11.85 -1.87 4.77
C PHE A 48 -12.02 -1.60 3.26
N MET A 49 -13.18 -1.91 2.69
CA MET A 49 -13.45 -1.60 1.29
C MET A 49 -13.56 -0.09 1.06
N GLY A 50 -14.15 0.67 1.99
CA GLY A 50 -14.16 2.14 1.94
C GLY A 50 -12.74 2.73 2.00
N LEU A 51 -11.82 2.07 2.70
CA LEU A 51 -10.41 2.45 2.73
C LEU A 51 -9.70 2.16 1.40
N ALA A 52 -9.98 1.00 0.78
CA ALA A 52 -9.34 0.57 -0.47
C ALA A 52 -9.91 1.26 -1.73
N THR A 53 -11.18 1.67 -1.71
CA THR A 53 -11.87 2.29 -2.87
C THR A 53 -11.82 3.81 -2.86
N ASN A 54 -11.49 4.44 -1.73
CA ASN A 54 -11.29 5.87 -1.64
C ASN A 54 -9.85 6.22 -2.02
N VAL A 55 -9.67 6.98 -3.11
CA VAL A 55 -8.35 7.36 -3.63
C VAL A 55 -7.51 8.12 -2.62
N ASP A 56 -8.11 9.07 -1.89
CA ASP A 56 -7.38 9.90 -0.93
C ASP A 56 -6.90 9.05 0.26
N TYR A 57 -7.78 8.20 0.82
CA TYR A 57 -7.40 7.35 1.93
C TYR A 57 -6.42 6.24 1.53
N ALA A 58 -6.60 5.61 0.36
CA ALA A 58 -5.69 4.61 -0.15
C ALA A 58 -4.29 5.20 -0.40
N THR A 59 -4.23 6.43 -0.92
CA THR A 59 -2.97 7.15 -1.10
C THR A 59 -2.31 7.45 0.25
N GLU A 60 -3.08 8.01 1.21
CA GLU A 60 -2.60 8.32 2.56
C GLU A 60 -1.96 7.10 3.23
N VAL A 61 -2.69 5.98 3.31
CA VAL A 61 -2.17 4.78 3.99
C VAL A 61 -1.02 4.11 3.25
N THR A 62 -0.94 4.27 1.92
CA THR A 62 0.20 3.78 1.12
C THR A 62 1.50 4.53 1.48
N LEU A 63 1.40 5.82 1.81
CA LEU A 63 2.55 6.68 2.10
C LEU A 63 3.01 6.62 3.57
N GLN A 64 2.11 6.37 4.51
CA GLN A 64 2.42 6.30 5.95
C GLN A 64 3.68 5.48 6.30
N PRO A 65 3.95 4.28 5.72
CA PRO A 65 5.16 3.53 6.03
C PRO A 65 6.44 4.22 5.57
N LEU A 66 6.40 4.96 4.46
CA LEU A 66 7.55 5.69 3.91
C LEU A 66 7.84 6.97 4.71
N GLU A 67 6.82 7.56 5.33
CA GLU A 67 6.99 8.70 6.24
C GLU A 67 7.66 8.27 7.56
N ARG A 68 7.47 7.01 7.97
CA ARG A 68 7.98 6.48 9.24
C ARG A 68 9.32 5.76 9.11
N TYR A 69 9.56 5.12 7.98
CA TYR A 69 10.73 4.28 7.74
C TYR A 69 11.33 4.62 6.38
N ALA A 70 12.65 4.57 6.28
CA ALA A 70 13.38 4.75 5.03
C ALA A 70 13.30 3.49 4.15
N LEU A 71 12.10 3.18 3.64
CA LEU A 71 11.86 2.07 2.71
C LEU A 71 12.16 2.49 1.26
N ASP A 72 12.59 1.54 0.44
CA ASP A 72 12.98 1.79 -0.95
C ASP A 72 11.83 1.66 -1.95
N ALA A 73 10.66 1.22 -1.50
CA ALA A 73 9.47 1.07 -2.33
C ALA A 73 8.17 1.24 -1.54
N ALA A 74 7.14 1.73 -2.23
CA ALA A 74 5.76 1.67 -1.78
C ALA A 74 5.02 0.54 -2.50
N ILE A 75 4.09 -0.09 -1.80
CA ILE A 75 3.10 -1.01 -2.39
C ILE A 75 1.72 -0.39 -2.21
N LEU A 76 0.98 -0.28 -3.31
CA LEU A 76 -0.37 0.29 -3.32
C LEU A 76 -1.26 -0.44 -2.31
N PHE A 77 -1.94 0.32 -1.45
CA PHE A 77 -2.98 -0.23 -0.61
C PHE A 77 -4.22 -0.57 -1.45
N SER A 78 -4.51 -1.85 -1.54
CA SER A 78 -5.68 -2.42 -2.22
C SER A 78 -5.95 -3.81 -1.66
N ASP A 79 -6.99 -4.47 -2.14
CA ASP A 79 -7.32 -5.85 -1.80
C ASP A 79 -7.26 -6.77 -3.01
N ILE A 80 -6.82 -8.01 -2.80
CA ILE A 80 -6.75 -9.02 -3.88
C ILE A 80 -8.13 -9.45 -4.37
N LEU A 81 -9.17 -9.31 -3.53
CA LEU A 81 -10.55 -9.66 -3.83
C LEU A 81 -11.28 -8.55 -4.61
N THR A 82 -10.64 -7.40 -4.87
CA THR A 82 -11.22 -6.34 -5.72
C THR A 82 -11.60 -6.85 -7.11
N VAL A 83 -10.83 -7.78 -7.69
CA VAL A 83 -11.16 -8.37 -9.01
C VAL A 83 -12.42 -9.25 -8.94
N PRO A 84 -12.51 -10.25 -8.04
CA PRO A 84 -13.75 -10.98 -7.81
C PRO A 84 -14.97 -10.12 -7.46
N ASP A 85 -14.79 -9.03 -6.71
CA ASP A 85 -15.87 -8.08 -6.38
C ASP A 85 -16.41 -7.41 -7.65
N ALA A 86 -15.51 -6.93 -8.52
CA ALA A 86 -15.86 -6.36 -9.81
C ALA A 86 -16.54 -7.39 -10.76
N MET A 87 -16.33 -8.69 -10.54
CA MET A 87 -17.00 -9.77 -11.28
C MET A 87 -18.39 -10.13 -10.73
N GLY A 88 -18.84 -9.49 -9.65
CA GLY A 88 -20.16 -9.73 -9.05
C GLY A 88 -20.25 -11.05 -8.27
N LEU A 89 -19.14 -11.57 -7.76
CA LEU A 89 -19.08 -12.87 -7.06
C LEU A 89 -19.58 -12.83 -5.59
N GLY A 90 -20.22 -11.75 -5.17
CA GLY A 90 -20.90 -11.65 -3.86
C GLY A 90 -19.94 -11.59 -2.67
N LEU A 91 -19.01 -10.64 -2.68
CA LEU A 91 -18.04 -10.47 -1.59
C LEU A 91 -18.58 -9.64 -0.43
N SER A 92 -18.36 -10.14 0.78
CA SER A 92 -18.62 -9.41 2.02
C SER A 92 -17.42 -9.50 2.95
N PHE A 93 -16.91 -8.36 3.41
CA PHE A 93 -15.85 -8.29 4.43
C PHE A 93 -16.50 -8.15 5.81
N GLN A 94 -16.42 -9.18 6.64
CA GLN A 94 -16.94 -9.13 8.00
C GLN A 94 -15.88 -8.63 8.99
N GLN A 95 -16.31 -7.78 9.93
CA GLN A 95 -15.42 -7.25 10.97
C GLN A 95 -14.98 -8.38 11.90
N GLY A 96 -13.70 -8.75 11.86
CA GLY A 96 -13.15 -9.88 12.61
C GLY A 96 -12.65 -11.03 11.72
N GLU A 97 -13.06 -11.05 10.45
CA GLU A 97 -12.53 -11.95 9.43
C GLU A 97 -11.71 -11.13 8.41
N GLY A 98 -10.41 -11.03 8.67
CA GLY A 98 -9.44 -10.24 7.86
C GLY A 98 -8.37 -9.55 8.68
#